data_AF-A0A0G1T984-F1
#
_entry.id   AF-A0A0G1T984-F1
#
_cell.length_a   1.000
_cell.length_b   1.000
_cell.length_c   1.000
_cell.angle_alpha   90.00
_cell.angle_beta   90.00
_cell.angle_gamma   90.00
#
_symmetry.space_group_name_H-M   'P 1'
#
loop_
_entity.id
_entity.type
_entity.pdbx_description
1 polymer ?
#
loop_
_entity_poly.entity_id
_entity_poly.type
_entity_poly.pdbx_seq_one_letter_code
_entity_poly.pdbx_strand_id
1 'polypeptide(L)' 'MYIKVHVIPESREESVVEKEDILYVSVREKAEQGAANRRMLELLRNHLGGLSGKRLKIVSGHHAPHKIVSVD' A
#
# COMPACT_ATOMS: atom_id res chain seq x y z
N MET A 1 -10.35 1.45 10.45
CA MET A 1 -10.27 2.67 9.60
C MET A 1 -9.99 2.22 8.16
N TYR A 2 -10.55 2.89 7.15
CA TYR A 2 -10.25 2.56 5.74
C TYR A 2 -9.42 3.66 5.09
N ILE A 3 -8.39 3.27 4.35
CA ILE A 3 -7.54 4.18 3.58
C ILE A 3 -7.57 3.78 2.10
N LYS A 4 -7.53 4.79 1.23
CA LYS A 4 -7.40 4.61 -0.22
C LYS A 4 -5.93 4.59 -0.58
N VAL A 5 -5.54 3.60 -1.38
CA VAL A 5 -4.15 3.43 -1.80
C VAL A 5 -4.10 3.23 -3.31
N HIS A 6 -3.15 3.86 -3.97
CA HIS A 6 -2.81 3.59 -5.36
C HIS A 6 -1.39 3.04 -5.43
N VAL A 7 -1.23 1.82 -5.94
CA VAL A 7 0.07 1.13 -6.03
C VAL A 7 0.67 1.31 -7.41
N ILE A 8 1.93 1.76 -7.44
CA ILE A 8 2.73 1.92 -8.65
C ILE A 8 3.86 0.89 -8.61
N PRO A 9 3.68 -0.30 -9.21
CA PRO A 9 4.70 -1.34 -9.25
C PRO A 9 5.87 -0.96 -10.16
N GLU A 10 6.97 -1.70 -10.06
CA GLU A 10 8.15 -1.57 -10.94
C GLU A 10 8.72 -0.14 -11.01
N SER A 11 8.54 0.62 -9.93
CA SER A 11 9.09 1.96 -9.79
C SER A 11 10.59 1.91 -9.54
N ARG A 12 11.33 2.95 -9.96
CA ARG A 12 12.78 3.06 -9.73
C ARG A 12 13.12 3.15 -8.24
N GLU A 13 12.24 3.76 -7.47
CA GLU A 13 12.40 4.00 -6.04
C GLU A 13 11.11 3.71 -5.28
N GLU A 14 11.26 3.46 -3.98
CA GLU A 14 10.13 3.28 -3.09
C GLU A 14 9.73 4.62 -2.50
N SER A 15 8.44 4.92 -2.50
CA SER A 15 7.93 6.16 -1.93
C SER A 15 6.47 6.01 -1.50
N VAL A 16 6.07 6.80 -0.51
CA VAL A 16 4.69 6.94 -0.06
C VAL A 16 4.36 8.42 -0.07
N VAL A 17 3.39 8.82 -0.89
CA VAL A 17 2.98 10.22 -1.04
C VAL A 17 1.46 10.30 -0.92
N GLU A 18 0.97 11.18 -0.06
CA GLU A 18 -0.46 11.46 0.07
C GLU A 18 -0.89 12.56 -0.91
N LYS A 19 -1.94 12.30 -1.71
CA LYS A 19 -2.57 13.27 -2.60
C LYS A 19 -4.08 13.05 -2.57
N GLU A 20 -4.85 14.10 -2.28
CA GLU A 20 -6.34 14.06 -2.33
C GLU A 20 -6.94 12.85 -1.57
N ASP A 21 -6.49 12.61 -0.34
CA ASP A 21 -6.89 11.47 0.51
C ASP A 21 -6.56 10.06 -0.06
N ILE A 22 -5.62 9.99 -1.02
CA ILE A 22 -5.11 8.74 -1.60
C ILE A 22 -3.61 8.66 -1.32
N LEU A 23 -3.18 7.53 -0.76
CA LEU A 23 -1.77 7.21 -0.61
C LEU A 23 -1.25 6.57 -1.90
N TYR A 24 -0.39 7.28 -2.61
CA TYR A 24 0.35 6.75 -3.75
C TYR A 24 1.60 6.04 -3.24
N VAL A 25 1.69 4.74 -3.52
CA VAL A 25 2.76 3.87 -3.02
C VAL A 25 3.52 3.30 -4.20
N SER A 26 4.75 3.79 -4.39
CA SER A 26 5.67 3.29 -5.39
C SER A 26 6.47 2.14 -4.80
N VAL A 27 6.53 1.02 -5.50
CA VAL A 27 7.28 -0.18 -5.08
C VAL A 27 8.15 -0.65 -6.23
N ARG A 28 9.30 -1.24 -5.92
CA ARG A 28 10.22 -1.78 -6.94
C ARG A 28 9.76 -3.12 -7.48
N GLU A 29 8.95 -3.82 -6.70
CA GLU A 29 8.43 -5.14 -6.98
C GLU A 29 7.41 -5.11 -8.12
N LYS A 30 7.38 -6.21 -8.86
CA LYS A 30 6.37 -6.45 -9.90
C LYS A 30 4.99 -6.65 -9.29
N ALA A 31 3.96 -6.36 -10.08
CA ALA A 31 2.57 -6.69 -9.77
C ALA A 31 2.24 -8.18 -9.97
N GLU A 32 3.18 -9.07 -9.64
CA GLU A 32 3.08 -10.52 -9.84
C GLU A 32 3.09 -11.24 -8.49
N GLN A 33 2.30 -12.32 -8.37
CA GLN A 33 2.24 -13.17 -7.16
C GLN A 33 2.05 -12.40 -5.83
N GLY A 34 1.43 -11.22 -5.89
CA GLY A 34 1.22 -10.33 -4.74
C GLY A 34 2.47 -9.65 -4.19
N ALA A 35 3.60 -9.63 -4.91
CA ALA A 35 4.84 -9.01 -4.44
C ALA A 35 4.67 -7.51 -4.16
N ALA A 36 4.16 -6.75 -5.14
CA ALA A 36 3.81 -5.33 -4.95
C ALA A 36 2.85 -5.09 -3.78
N ASN A 37 1.86 -5.97 -3.57
CA ASN A 37 0.90 -5.85 -2.48
C ASN A 37 1.58 -6.03 -1.11
N ARG A 38 2.46 -7.03 -0.96
CA ARG A 38 3.20 -7.25 0.29
C ARG A 38 4.09 -6.05 0.61
N ARG A 39 4.86 -5.57 -0.38
CA ARG A 39 5.74 -4.42 -0.17
C ARG A 39 4.97 -3.15 0.15
N MET A 40 3.87 -2.90 -0.55
CA MET A 40 2.98 -1.77 -0.26
C MET A 40 2.51 -1.80 1.20
N LEU A 41 2.07 -2.95 1.71
CA LEU A 41 1.64 -3.07 3.11
C LEU A 41 2.78 -2.78 4.09
N GLU A 42 4.02 -3.21 3.80
CA GLU A 42 5.19 -2.91 4.63
C GLU A 42 5.49 -1.40 4.67
N LEU A 43 5.53 -0.75 3.51
CA LEU A 43 5.76 0.69 3.41
C LEU A 43 4.67 1.49 4.15
N LEU A 44 3.41 1.08 4.02
CA LEU A 44 2.30 1.69 4.74
C LEU A 44 2.41 1.51 6.26
N ARG A 45 2.86 0.35 6.76
CA ARG A 45 3.09 0.16 8.21
C ARG A 45 4.13 1.14 8.76
N ASN A 46 5.21 1.33 8.01
CA ASN A 46 6.28 2.25 8.39
C ASN A 46 5.81 3.70 8.34
N HIS A 47 5.11 4.08 7.26
CA HIS A 47 4.60 5.43 7.06
C HIS A 47 3.59 5.85 8.13
N LEU A 48 2.70 4.95 8.55
CA LEU A 48 1.69 5.23 9.58
C LEU A 48 2.23 5.19 11.02
N GLY A 49 3.56 5.27 11.20
CA GLY A 49 4.19 5.38 12.53
C GLY A 49 4.44 4.06 13.24
N GLY A 50 4.63 2.97 12.50
CA GLY A 50 4.97 1.66 13.08
C GLY A 50 3.83 1.14 13.93
N LEU A 51 2.73 0.76 13.26
CA LEU A 51 1.49 0.30 13.89
C LEU A 51 1.68 -1.00 14.67
N SER A 52 2.31 -0.93 15.84
CA SER A 52 2.56 -2.05 16.71
C SER A 52 1.22 -2.56 17.24
N GLY A 53 0.76 -3.67 16.67
CA GLY A 53 -0.53 -4.29 17.00
C GLY A 53 -1.67 -4.01 16.04
N LYS A 54 -1.55 -3.10 15.06
CA LYS A 54 -2.61 -2.92 14.06
C LYS A 54 -2.41 -3.78 12.82
N ARG A 55 -3.51 -4.35 12.35
CA ARG A 55 -3.56 -5.20 11.17
C ARG A 55 -3.91 -4.36 9.95
N LEU A 56 -3.00 -4.32 8.98
CA LEU A 56 -3.31 -3.85 7.63
C LEU A 56 -3.84 -5.00 6.78
N LYS A 57 -5.01 -4.82 6.16
CA LYS A 57 -5.62 -5.80 5.26
C LYS A 57 -6.18 -5.11 4.02
N ILE A 58 -5.86 -5.61 2.84
CA ILE A 58 -6.54 -5.18 1.61
C ILE A 58 -7.96 -5.75 1.66
N VAL A 59 -8.96 -4.87 1.61
CA VAL A 59 -10.38 -5.27 1.62
C VAL A 59 -11.01 -5.20 0.23
N SER A 60 -10.43 -4.40 -0.68
CA SER A 60 -10.84 -4.32 -2.09
C SER A 60 -9.67 -3.95 -3.00
N GLY A 61 -9.78 -4.30 -4.28
CA GLY A 61 -8.79 -3.94 -5.31
C GLY A 61 -7.52 -4.81 -5.31
N HIS A 62 -7.58 -6.07 -4.86
CA HIS A 62 -6.39 -6.94 -4.75
C HIS A 62 -5.56 -7.01 -6.04
N HIS A 63 -6.23 -7.04 -7.20
CA HIS A 63 -5.61 -7.16 -8.53
C HIS A 63 -5.61 -5.83 -9.31
N ALA A 64 -6.07 -4.74 -8.70
CA ALA A 64 -6.10 -3.41 -9.30
C ALA A 64 -5.04 -2.49 -8.64
N PRO A 65 -4.52 -1.46 -9.35
CA PRO A 65 -3.62 -0.47 -8.75
C PRO A 65 -4.27 0.27 -7.59
N HIS A 66 -5.56 0.62 -7.72
CA HIS A 66 -6.36 1.24 -6.66
C HIS A 66 -6.88 0.18 -5.69
N LYS A 67 -6.63 0.39 -4.40
CA LYS A 67 -6.97 -0.53 -3.31
C LYS A 67 -7.62 0.21 -2.17
N ILE A 68 -8.44 -0.53 -1.42
CA ILE A 68 -8.94 -0.10 -0.12
C ILE A 68 -8.28 -0.99 0.92
N VAL A 69 -7.62 -0.37 1.89
CA VAL A 69 -6.93 -1.07 2.97
C VAL A 69 -7.62 -0.74 4.29
N SER A 70 -7.99 -1.78 5.04
CA SER A 70 -8.42 -1.66 6.43
C SER A 70 -7.20 -1.56 7.33
N VAL A 71 -7.29 -0.65 8.30
CA VAL A 71 -6.37 -0.46 9.41
C VAL A 71 -7.16 -0.76 10.69
N ASP A 72 -6.95 -1.93 11.26
CA ASP A 72 -7.60 -2.44 12.48
C ASP A 72 -6.63 -2.43 13.65
#